data_AF-A0A928AH82-F1
#
_entry.id   AF-A0A928AH82-F1
#
_cell.length_a   1.000
_cell.length_b   1.000
_cell.length_c   1.000
_cell.angle_alpha   90.00
_cell.angle_beta   90.00
_cell.angle_gamma   90.00
#
_symmetry.space_group_name_H-M   'P 1'
#
loop_
_entity.id
_entity.type
_entity.pdbx_description
1 polymer ?
#
loop_
_entity_poly.entity_id
_entity_poly.type
_entity_poly.pdbx_seq_one_letter_code
_entity_poly.pdbx_strand_id
1 'polypeptide(L)'
;MKKTLNILLGALIAITLVLTGYAIIAGGSDASISLNLIWGYALLFGAILAVVGGSIYAMLKSPSGAKTSILSLVLILVIVGVAYFISAGHTVQIVDLQNNGYFDHAETVITETSILVTYVAFIASIVVALATEIWAAFK
;
A
#
# COMPACT_ATOMS: atom_id res chain seq x y z
N MET A 1 -17.20 13.63 -15.37
CA MET A 1 -16.32 12.76 -14.54
C MET A 1 -15.69 13.50 -13.35
N LYS A 2 -15.08 14.69 -13.51
CA LYS A 2 -14.47 15.43 -12.39
C LYS A 2 -15.42 15.79 -11.23
N LYS A 3 -16.69 16.12 -11.51
CA LYS A 3 -17.64 16.58 -10.49
C LYS A 3 -17.97 15.50 -9.45
N THR A 4 -18.33 14.29 -9.89
CA THR A 4 -18.68 13.17 -8.98
C THR A 4 -17.49 12.70 -8.14
N LEU A 5 -16.31 12.60 -8.76
CA LEU A 5 -15.08 12.19 -8.06
C LEU A 5 -14.64 13.24 -7.03
N ASN A 6 -14.76 14.53 -7.34
CA ASN A 6 -14.43 15.60 -6.41
C ASN A 6 -15.43 15.67 -5.24
N ILE A 7 -16.71 15.36 -5.47
CA ILE A 7 -17.70 15.26 -4.40
C ILE A 7 -17.38 14.09 -3.47
N LEU A 8 -17.04 12.92 -4.03
CA LEU A 8 -16.61 11.76 -3.25
C LEU A 8 -15.36 12.08 -2.43
N LEU A 9 -14.34 12.66 -3.07
CA LEU A 9 -13.10 13.07 -2.40
C LEU A 9 -13.38 14.06 -1.27
N GLY A 10 -14.22 15.07 -1.53
CA GLY A 10 -14.65 16.03 -0.51
C GLY A 10 -15.32 15.36 0.69
N ALA A 11 -16.19 14.37 0.44
CA ALA A 11 -16.84 13.60 1.51
C ALA A 11 -15.83 12.76 2.32
N LEU A 12 -14.90 12.07 1.67
CA LEU A 12 -13.86 11.28 2.34
C LEU A 12 -12.98 12.16 3.23
N ILE A 13 -12.57 13.32 2.72
CA ILE A 13 -11.77 14.29 3.48
C ILE A 13 -12.57 14.84 4.67
N ALA A 14 -13.83 15.21 4.46
CA ALA A 14 -14.68 15.73 5.53
C ALA A 14 -14.87 14.72 6.67
N ILE A 15 -15.17 13.46 6.35
CA ILE A 15 -15.31 12.40 7.35
C ILE A 15 -14.00 12.19 8.11
N THR A 16 -12.87 12.14 7.38
CA THR A 16 -11.54 11.97 7.98
C THR A 16 -11.20 13.12 8.93
N LEU A 17 -11.49 14.36 8.55
CA LEU A 17 -11.26 15.53 9.40
C LEU A 17 -12.14 15.52 10.65
N VAL A 18 -13.41 15.13 10.53
CA VAL A 18 -14.33 15.02 11.67
C VAL A 18 -13.84 13.96 12.66
N LEU A 19 -13.46 12.77 12.17
CA LEU A 19 -13.00 11.68 13.02
C LEU A 19 -11.64 11.96 13.67
N THR A 20 -10.74 12.60 12.94
CA THR A 20 -9.43 13.03 13.48
C THR A 20 -9.62 14.13 14.52
N GLY A 21 -10.46 15.13 14.24
CA GLY A 21 -10.81 16.18 15.20
C GLY A 21 -11.45 15.62 16.46
N TYR A 22 -12.35 14.65 16.32
CA TYR A 22 -12.94 13.94 17.46
C TYR A 22 -11.87 13.20 18.29
N ALA A 23 -10.92 12.50 17.66
CA ALA A 23 -9.83 11.82 18.38
C ALA A 23 -8.95 12.78 19.17
N ILE A 24 -8.66 13.97 18.62
CA ILE A 24 -7.90 15.02 19.29
C ILE A 24 -8.66 15.53 20.53
N ILE A 25 -9.95 15.85 20.37
CA ILE A 25 -10.79 16.38 21.46
C ILE A 25 -11.01 15.32 22.55
N ALA A 26 -11.19 14.06 22.16
CA ALA A 26 -11.43 12.94 23.07
C ALA A 26 -10.14 12.41 23.72
N GLY A 27 -8.96 12.99 23.44
CA GLY A 27 -7.69 12.61 24.04
C GLY A 27 -7.27 11.16 23.73
N GLY A 28 -7.71 10.60 22.60
CA GLY A 28 -7.42 9.22 22.25
C GLY A 28 -8.21 8.18 23.06
N SER A 29 -9.45 8.49 23.47
CA SER A 29 -10.34 7.51 24.09
C SER A 29 -10.53 6.26 23.21
N ASP A 30 -10.80 5.10 23.84
CA ASP A 30 -11.03 3.83 23.13
C ASP A 30 -12.12 3.94 22.05
N ALA A 31 -13.17 4.73 22.31
CA ALA A 31 -14.23 4.99 21.34
C ALA A 31 -13.71 5.75 20.11
N SER A 32 -12.87 6.76 20.30
CA SER A 32 -12.30 7.56 19.21
C SER A 32 -11.28 6.78 18.39
N ILE A 33 -10.47 5.93 19.04
CA ILE A 33 -9.53 5.03 18.38
C ILE A 33 -10.29 4.00 17.54
N SER A 34 -11.29 3.34 18.14
CA SER A 34 -12.08 2.31 17.47
C SER A 34 -12.79 2.86 16.22
N LEU A 35 -13.40 4.05 16.31
CA LEU A 35 -14.05 4.69 15.16
C LEU A 35 -13.06 5.05 14.04
N ASN A 36 -11.89 5.61 14.38
CA ASN A 36 -10.86 5.91 13.37
C ASN A 36 -10.31 4.63 12.73
N LEU A 37 -10.18 3.55 13.50
CA LEU A 37 -9.71 2.26 13.01
C LEU A 37 -10.71 1.63 12.04
N ILE A 38 -12.01 1.63 12.37
CA ILE A 38 -13.07 1.16 11.48
C ILE A 38 -13.08 1.98 10.17
N TRP A 39 -12.96 3.31 10.27
CA TRP A 39 -12.88 4.16 9.09
C TRP A 39 -11.65 3.86 8.23
N GLY A 40 -10.49 3.66 8.86
CA GLY A 40 -9.26 3.26 8.18
C GLY A 40 -9.42 1.94 7.42
N TYR A 41 -10.06 0.93 8.02
CA TYR A 41 -10.36 -0.33 7.34
C TYR A 41 -11.35 -0.16 6.18
N ALA A 42 -12.37 0.68 6.33
CA ALA A 42 -13.31 0.98 5.25
C ALA A 42 -12.61 1.65 4.06
N LEU A 43 -11.69 2.59 4.31
CA LEU A 43 -10.87 3.23 3.28
C LEU A 43 -9.96 2.22 2.58
N LEU A 44 -9.28 1.37 3.34
CA LEU A 44 -8.40 0.33 2.81
C LEU A 44 -9.18 -0.63 1.90
N PHE A 45 -10.34 -1.11 2.37
CA PHE A 45 -11.21 -1.98 1.59
C PHE A 45 -11.68 -1.32 0.29
N GLY A 46 -12.13 -0.06 0.36
CA GLY A 46 -12.51 0.70 -0.82
C GLY A 46 -11.37 0.90 -1.82
N ALA A 47 -10.16 1.15 -1.32
CA ALA A 47 -8.96 1.27 -2.15
C ALA A 47 -8.62 -0.04 -2.86
N ILE A 48 -8.67 -1.18 -2.16
CA ILE A 48 -8.45 -2.50 -2.74
C ILE A 48 -9.48 -2.77 -3.85
N LEU A 49 -10.77 -2.52 -3.59
CA LEU A 49 -11.81 -2.69 -4.59
C LEU A 49 -11.60 -1.79 -5.82
N ALA A 50 -11.19 -0.54 -5.61
CA ALA A 50 -10.92 0.39 -6.72
C ALA A 50 -9.73 -0.05 -7.57
N VAL A 51 -8.64 -0.52 -6.95
CA VAL A 51 -7.45 -1.01 -7.64
C VAL A 51 -7.76 -2.30 -8.40
N VAL A 52 -8.38 -3.28 -7.74
CA VAL A 52 -8.73 -4.56 -8.36
C VAL A 52 -9.78 -4.35 -9.46
N GLY A 53 -10.87 -3.66 -9.17
CA GLY A 53 -11.93 -3.37 -10.15
C GLY A 53 -11.41 -2.53 -11.32
N GLY A 54 -10.58 -1.51 -11.05
CA GLY A 54 -9.97 -0.68 -12.08
C GLY A 54 -9.03 -1.48 -12.99
N SER A 55 -8.20 -2.36 -12.42
CA SER A 55 -7.30 -3.23 -13.18
C SER A 55 -8.07 -4.20 -14.09
N ILE A 56 -9.11 -4.86 -13.57
CA ILE A 56 -9.97 -5.76 -14.35
C ILE A 56 -10.70 -5.00 -15.45
N TYR A 57 -11.30 -3.85 -15.13
CA TYR A 57 -12.01 -3.02 -16.11
C TYR A 57 -11.09 -2.55 -17.25
N ALA A 58 -9.85 -2.14 -16.93
CA ALA A 58 -8.86 -1.76 -17.92
C ALA A 58 -8.46 -2.93 -18.85
N MET A 59 -8.35 -4.14 -18.29
CA MET A 59 -8.09 -5.37 -19.05
C MET A 59 -9.26 -5.74 -19.96
N LEU A 60 -10.51 -5.60 -19.49
CA LEU A 60 -11.70 -5.89 -20.29
C LEU A 60 -11.87 -4.94 -21.48
N LYS A 61 -11.52 -3.66 -21.32
CA LYS A 61 -11.66 -2.65 -22.38
C LYS A 61 -10.57 -2.68 -23.43
N SER A 62 -9.40 -3.26 -23.15
CA SER A 62 -8.28 -3.22 -24.09
C SER A 62 -7.36 -4.46 -23.98
N PRO A 63 -7.06 -5.14 -25.11
CA PRO A 63 -6.06 -6.21 -25.11
C PRO A 63 -4.64 -5.70 -24.80
N SER A 64 -4.38 -4.39 -24.97
CA SER A 64 -3.14 -3.74 -24.51
C SER A 64 -3.06 -3.59 -22.99
N GLY A 65 -4.19 -3.33 -22.31
CA GLY A 65 -4.26 -3.26 -20.85
C GLY A 65 -3.89 -4.59 -20.19
N ALA A 66 -4.26 -5.72 -20.81
CA ALA A 66 -3.82 -7.05 -20.38
C ALA A 66 -2.30 -7.24 -20.48
N LYS A 67 -1.65 -6.76 -21.57
CA LYS A 67 -0.19 -6.85 -21.72
C LYS A 67 0.56 -6.10 -20.62
N THR A 68 0.12 -4.88 -20.30
CA THR A 68 0.73 -4.08 -19.22
C THR A 68 0.46 -4.70 -17.85
N SER A 69 -0.75 -5.22 -17.62
CA SER A 69 -1.09 -5.91 -16.36
C SER A 69 -0.24 -7.16 -16.15
N ILE A 70 -0.10 -8.01 -17.17
CA ILE A 70 0.78 -9.20 -17.14
C ILE A 70 2.24 -8.78 -16.90
N LEU A 71 2.72 -7.74 -17.60
CA LEU A 71 4.08 -7.22 -17.39
C LEU A 71 4.28 -6.74 -15.94
N SER A 72 3.30 -6.03 -15.38
CA SER A 72 3.37 -5.57 -13.98
C SER A 72 3.38 -6.72 -13.00
N LEU A 73 2.61 -7.78 -13.26
CA LEU A 73 2.54 -8.97 -12.41
C LEU A 73 3.87 -9.74 -12.46
N VAL A 74 4.44 -9.92 -13.65
CA VAL A 74 5.78 -10.51 -13.81
C VAL A 74 6.84 -9.67 -13.09
N LEU A 75 6.79 -8.35 -13.22
CA LEU A 75 7.74 -7.45 -12.56
C LEU A 75 7.66 -7.56 -11.03
N ILE A 76 6.44 -7.61 -10.46
CA ILE A 76 6.24 -7.83 -9.03
C ILE A 76 6.84 -9.18 -8.61
N LEU A 77 6.55 -10.26 -9.34
CA LEU A 77 7.12 -11.58 -9.03
C LEU A 77 8.65 -11.59 -9.08
N VAL A 78 9.26 -10.86 -10.02
CA VAL A 78 10.72 -10.71 -10.09
C VAL A 78 11.24 -9.96 -8.87
N ILE A 79 10.61 -8.85 -8.47
CA ILE A 79 11.02 -8.07 -7.29
C ILE A 79 10.91 -8.92 -6.02
N VAL A 80 9.78 -9.61 -5.83
CA VAL A 80 9.57 -10.51 -4.68
C VAL A 80 10.59 -11.65 -4.70
N GLY A 81 10.84 -12.26 -5.85
CA GLY A 81 11.81 -13.34 -6.00
C GLY A 81 13.23 -12.89 -5.64
N VAL A 82 13.67 -11.74 -6.15
CA VAL A 82 15.00 -11.16 -5.82
C VAL A 82 15.09 -10.84 -4.34
N ALA A 83 14.07 -10.19 -3.75
CA ALA A 83 14.03 -9.90 -2.32
C ALA A 83 14.08 -11.16 -1.45
N TYR A 84 13.41 -12.23 -1.89
CA TYR A 84 13.44 -13.53 -1.22
C TYR A 84 14.83 -14.16 -1.30
N PHE A 85 15.46 -14.19 -2.48
CA PHE A 85 16.81 -14.74 -2.62
C PHE A 85 17.87 -13.97 -1.81
N ILE A 86 17.71 -12.64 -1.70
CA ILE A 86 18.54 -11.82 -0.82
C ILE A 86 18.33 -12.24 0.64
N SER A 87 17.08 -12.25 1.12
CA SER A 87 16.77 -12.58 2.52
C SER A 87 17.14 -14.02 2.91
N ALA A 88 16.95 -14.98 1.99
CA ALA A 88 17.33 -16.38 2.20
C ALA A 88 18.85 -16.62 2.12
N GLY A 89 19.61 -15.65 1.58
CA GLY A 89 21.06 -15.74 1.42
C GLY A 89 21.85 -15.41 2.70
N HIS A 90 21.21 -14.85 3.72
CA HIS A 90 21.84 -14.50 4.99
C HIS A 90 20.88 -14.67 6.17
N THR A 91 21.43 -14.68 7.38
CA THR A 91 20.63 -14.80 8.60
C THR A 91 20.45 -13.43 9.24
N VAL A 92 19.19 -12.98 9.38
CA VAL A 92 18.85 -11.81 10.18
C VAL A 92 18.35 -12.26 11.55
N GLN A 93 18.96 -11.71 12.59
CA GLN A 93 18.58 -11.99 13.96
C GLN A 93 17.50 -11.01 14.41
N ILE A 94 16.23 -11.43 14.34
CA ILE A 94 15.10 -10.68 14.90
C ILE A 94 14.85 -11.20 16.30
N VAL A 95 14.96 -10.32 17.30
CA VAL A 95 14.76 -10.68 18.71
C VAL A 95 13.30 -10.98 18.96
N ASP A 96 13.04 -12.15 19.52
CA ASP A 96 11.74 -12.54 20.06
C ASP A 96 11.65 -12.11 21.52
N LEU A 97 10.94 -10.99 21.75
CA LEU A 97 10.73 -10.43 23.09
C LEU A 97 9.80 -11.30 23.96
N GLN A 98 9.01 -12.20 23.38
CA GLN A 98 8.10 -13.05 24.13
C GLN A 98 8.80 -14.29 24.66
N ASN A 99 9.69 -14.88 23.85
CA ASN A 99 10.38 -16.12 24.19
C ASN A 99 11.86 -15.94 24.60
N ASN A 100 12.34 -14.70 24.74
CA ASN A 100 13.74 -14.37 25.07
C ASN A 100 14.76 -15.06 24.15
N GLY A 101 14.47 -15.06 22.85
CA GLY A 101 15.26 -15.75 21.83
C GLY A 101 15.29 -15.00 20.51
N TYR A 102 15.46 -15.73 19.41
CA TYR A 102 15.36 -15.21 18.05
C TYR A 102 14.29 -15.99 17.29
N PHE A 103 13.59 -15.31 16.37
CA PHE A 103 12.66 -15.95 15.46
C PHE A 103 13.37 -16.94 14.53
N ASP A 104 12.62 -17.94 14.05
CA ASP A 104 13.18 -18.96 13.16
C ASP A 104 13.54 -18.37 11.79
N HIS A 105 14.49 -19.01 11.10
CA HIS A 105 15.02 -18.49 9.84
C HIS A 105 13.91 -18.28 8.81
N ALA A 106 12.96 -19.20 8.67
CA ALA A 106 11.84 -19.05 7.74
C ALA A 106 10.99 -17.79 8.00
N GLU A 107 10.74 -17.48 9.28
CA GLU A 107 9.97 -16.31 9.69
C GLU A 107 10.74 -15.02 9.43
N THR A 108 12.05 -15.03 9.72
CA THR A 108 12.94 -13.88 9.45
C THR A 108 13.07 -13.60 7.95
N VAL A 109 13.12 -14.63 7.10
CA VAL A 109 13.21 -14.51 5.64
C VAL A 109 11.95 -13.86 5.06
N ILE A 110 10.77 -14.32 5.49
CA ILE A 110 9.50 -13.73 5.02
C ILE A 110 9.40 -12.26 5.44
N THR A 111 9.76 -11.98 6.68
CA THR A 111 9.71 -10.63 7.25
C THR A 111 10.65 -9.69 6.50
N GLU A 112 11.91 -10.07 6.31
CA GLU A 112 12.88 -9.27 5.58
C GLU A 112 12.50 -9.09 4.10
N THR A 113 12.01 -10.15 3.44
CA THR A 113 11.51 -10.07 2.07
C THR A 113 10.42 -9.01 1.94
N SER A 114 9.47 -8.99 2.88
CA SER A 114 8.37 -8.01 2.88
C SER A 114 8.88 -6.57 3.06
N ILE A 115 9.89 -6.36 3.89
CA ILE A 115 10.52 -5.05 4.13
C ILE A 115 11.23 -4.58 2.86
N LEU A 116 12.02 -5.44 2.22
CA LEU A 116 12.74 -5.12 0.98
C LEU A 116 11.77 -4.76 -0.16
N VAL A 117 10.71 -5.55 -0.35
CA VAL A 117 9.66 -5.26 -1.34
C VAL A 117 9.00 -3.90 -1.05
N THR A 118 8.74 -3.59 0.22
CA THR A 118 8.14 -2.31 0.63
C THR A 118 9.07 -1.13 0.30
N TYR A 119 10.37 -1.24 0.58
CA TYR A 119 11.33 -0.19 0.25
C TYR A 119 11.42 0.06 -1.26
N VAL A 120 11.47 -1.01 -2.06
CA VAL A 120 11.49 -0.89 -3.53
C VAL A 120 10.22 -0.21 -4.04
N ALA A 121 9.05 -0.62 -3.53
CA ALA A 121 7.77 -0.03 -3.92
C ALA A 121 7.69 1.46 -3.54
N PHE A 122 8.17 1.83 -2.35
CA PHE A 122 8.16 3.21 -1.89
C PHE A 122 9.05 4.10 -2.77
N ILE A 123 10.29 3.69 -3.03
CA ILE A 123 11.21 4.43 -3.90
C ILE A 123 10.62 4.54 -5.32
N ALA A 124 10.11 3.44 -5.87
CA ALA A 124 9.49 3.44 -7.19
C ALA A 124 8.31 4.44 -7.27
N SER A 125 7.47 4.50 -6.23
CA SER A 125 6.33 5.43 -6.19
C SER A 125 6.78 6.90 -6.17
N ILE A 126 7.83 7.23 -5.40
CA ILE A 126 8.40 8.58 -5.39
C ILE A 126 8.96 8.94 -6.77
N VAL A 127 9.74 8.04 -7.37
CA VAL A 127 10.34 8.27 -8.69
C VAL A 127 9.27 8.51 -9.75
N VAL A 128 8.22 7.68 -9.77
CA VAL A 128 7.10 7.83 -10.71
C VAL A 128 6.34 9.14 -10.47
N ALA A 129 6.08 9.50 -9.21
CA ALA A 129 5.42 10.76 -8.88
C ALA A 129 6.22 11.97 -9.38
N LEU A 130 7.52 12.02 -9.08
CA LEU A 130 8.40 13.10 -9.53
C LEU A 130 8.50 13.17 -11.06
N ALA A 131 8.70 12.03 -11.72
CA ALA A 131 8.79 11.97 -13.18
C ALA A 131 7.50 12.47 -13.84
N THR A 132 6.33 12.14 -13.26
CA THR A 132 5.03 12.57 -13.78
C THR A 132 4.82 14.08 -13.62
N GLU A 133 5.16 14.65 -12.46
CA GLU A 133 5.09 16.10 -12.22
C GLU A 133 6.02 16.88 -13.16
N ILE A 134 7.27 16.42 -13.31
CA ILE A 134 8.23 17.03 -14.22
C ILE A 134 7.72 17.00 -15.66
N TRP A 135 7.23 15.84 -16.12
CA TRP A 135 6.70 15.71 -17.47
C TRP A 135 5.47 16.58 -17.71
N ALA A 136 4.60 16.72 -16.71
CA ALA A 136 3.46 17.64 -16.77
C ALA A 136 3.89 19.11 -16.84
N ALA A 137 4.99 19.49 -16.18
CA ALA A 137 5.53 20.85 -16.24
C ALA A 137 6.09 21.23 -17.63
N PHE A 138 6.47 20.25 -18.46
CA PHE A 138 6.97 20.47 -19.82
C PHE A 138 5.88 20.40 -20.91
N LYS A 139 4.62 20.22 -20.53
CA LYS A 139 3.48 20.12 -21.45
C LYS A 139 2.53 21.30 -21.30
#